data_AF-A0A7V7WTE1-F1
#
_entry.id   AF-A0A7V7WTE1-F1
#
_cell.length_a   1.000
_cell.length_b   1.000
_cell.length_c   1.000
_cell.angle_alpha   90.00
_cell.angle_beta   90.00
_cell.angle_gamma   90.00
#
_symmetry.space_group_name_H-M   'P 1'
#
loop_
_entity.id
_entity.type
_entity.pdbx_description
1 polymer ?
#
loop_
_entity_poly.entity_id
_entity_poly.type
_entity_poly.pdbx_seq_one_letter_code
_entity_poly.pdbx_strand_id
1 'polypeptide(L)'
;MSQRSNQHHTAGESSSLLIYASAGVELRADALQRARQRLQAIGFDARLDASVRLRYQRFAGSDEQRLATLHRVADAAPSIAMACRGGYGLTRLLDGIDWKRIARSVAKGTRWVGFSDLTALQMGLLAHTGAMTWAGPMACDDFGRTVDAGGVDDVTRDCFVEAMTGQLHAVGYRTEAGHDGLHAKGVLWGGNLAMLCSLLGTPHFPRVKGGILFVEEVNEHPYRVERCLLQLHQAGVLRQQKALLFGSVTD
;
A
#
# COMPACT_ATOMS: atom_id res chain seq x y z
N MET A 1 -26.95 -2.55 -30.38
CA MET A 1 -27.43 -1.99 -29.10
C MET A 1 -26.63 -2.60 -27.96
N SER A 2 -25.67 -1.86 -27.43
CA SER A 2 -25.09 -2.10 -26.10
C SER A 2 -24.49 -0.77 -25.66
N GLN A 3 -25.27 -0.01 -24.90
CA GLN A 3 -24.83 1.23 -24.27
C GLN A 3 -23.81 0.86 -23.19
N ARG A 4 -22.53 1.16 -23.44
CA ARG A 4 -21.57 1.27 -22.34
C ARG A 4 -21.89 2.57 -21.63
N SER A 5 -22.39 2.45 -20.40
CA SER A 5 -22.58 3.58 -19.50
C SER A 5 -21.21 4.20 -19.20
N ASN A 6 -20.88 5.29 -19.89
CA ASN A 6 -19.87 6.22 -19.42
C ASN A 6 -20.45 6.88 -18.16
N GLN A 7 -20.01 6.43 -16.98
CA GLN A 7 -20.20 7.24 -15.78
C GLN A 7 -19.30 8.46 -15.90
N HIS A 8 -19.88 9.57 -16.32
CA HIS A 8 -19.29 10.88 -16.15
C HIS A 8 -19.06 11.10 -14.65
N HIS A 9 -17.79 11.18 -14.24
CA HIS A 9 -17.44 11.79 -12.97
C HIS A 9 -17.92 13.24 -13.02
N THR A 10 -18.99 13.54 -12.30
CA THR A 10 -19.44 14.89 -12.05
C THR A 10 -18.35 15.63 -11.29
N ALA A 11 -17.85 16.72 -11.88
CA ALA A 11 -17.02 17.68 -11.16
C ALA A 11 -17.83 18.21 -9.96
N GLY A 12 -17.41 17.90 -8.72
CA GLY A 12 -18.04 18.51 -7.53
C GLY A 12 -17.75 17.88 -6.17
N GLU A 13 -17.54 16.56 -6.05
CA GLU A 13 -17.32 15.94 -4.73
C GLU A 13 -15.85 15.58 -4.49
N SER A 14 -15.25 16.26 -3.52
CA SER A 14 -13.91 15.93 -3.02
C SER A 14 -13.92 14.50 -2.46
N SER A 15 -13.01 13.64 -2.94
CA SER A 15 -12.91 12.26 -2.49
C SER A 15 -12.50 12.20 -1.02
N SER A 16 -13.26 11.47 -0.21
CA SER A 16 -12.96 11.28 1.21
C SER A 16 -11.66 10.49 1.41
N LEU A 17 -10.74 11.02 2.22
CA LEU A 17 -9.47 10.37 2.53
C LEU A 17 -9.31 10.27 4.05
N LEU A 18 -9.25 9.06 4.57
CA LEU A 18 -9.02 8.81 5.99
C LEU A 18 -7.60 8.31 6.23
N ILE A 19 -6.81 9.09 6.98
CA ILE A 19 -5.47 8.72 7.41
C ILE A 19 -5.58 7.93 8.72
N TYR A 20 -5.06 6.71 8.76
CA TYR A 20 -5.15 5.82 9.91
C TYR A 20 -3.80 5.21 10.28
N ALA A 21 -3.65 4.71 11.50
CA ALA A 21 -2.45 4.02 11.95
C ALA A 21 -2.78 2.62 12.50
N SER A 22 -2.19 1.58 11.90
CA SER A 22 -2.39 0.18 12.31
C SER A 22 -1.08 -0.60 12.52
N ALA A 23 0.07 0.06 12.34
CA ALA A 23 1.41 -0.51 12.44
C ALA A 23 2.21 0.19 13.56
N GLY A 24 3.33 0.83 13.21
CA GLY A 24 4.15 1.61 14.14
C GLY A 24 3.50 2.92 14.57
N VAL A 25 3.84 3.38 15.77
CA VAL A 25 3.44 4.71 16.25
C VAL A 25 4.10 5.81 15.41
N GLU A 26 3.36 6.85 15.08
CA GLU A 26 3.90 8.09 14.52
C GLU A 26 4.10 9.11 15.65
N LEU A 27 5.34 9.56 15.83
CA LEU A 27 5.71 10.52 16.89
C LEU A 27 5.74 11.97 16.35
N ARG A 28 5.82 12.13 15.03
CA ARG A 28 5.90 13.42 14.33
C ARG A 28 4.50 13.99 14.10
N ALA A 29 3.94 14.63 15.13
CA ALA A 29 2.62 15.26 15.04
C ALA A 29 2.55 16.37 13.97
N ASP A 30 3.67 17.04 13.74
CA ASP A 30 3.88 18.04 12.69
C ASP A 30 3.83 17.42 11.29
N ALA A 31 4.42 16.23 11.09
CA ALA A 31 4.36 15.51 9.81
C ALA A 31 2.93 15.09 9.47
N LEU A 32 2.19 14.58 10.46
CA LEU A 32 0.76 14.24 10.33
C LEU A 32 -0.07 15.45 9.88
N GLN A 33 0.12 16.61 10.51
CA GLN A 33 -0.62 17.81 10.13
C GLN A 33 -0.23 18.33 8.76
N ARG A 34 1.07 18.34 8.42
CA ARG A 34 1.53 18.71 7.08
C ARG A 34 0.94 17.80 6.01
N ALA A 35 0.96 16.49 6.24
CA ALA A 35 0.39 15.50 5.33
C ALA A 35 -1.10 15.78 5.06
N ARG A 36 -1.88 15.94 6.14
CA ARG A 36 -3.30 16.28 6.05
C ARG A 36 -3.53 17.56 5.26
N GLN A 37 -2.80 18.64 5.56
CA GLN A 37 -2.95 19.93 4.89
C GLN A 37 -2.59 19.85 3.40
N ARG A 38 -1.52 19.13 3.04
CA ARG A 38 -1.10 18.96 1.65
C ARG A 38 -2.09 18.10 0.85
N LEU A 39 -2.61 17.03 1.45
CA LEU A 39 -3.67 16.22 0.83
C LEU A 39 -4.96 17.02 0.61
N GLN A 40 -5.30 17.92 1.54
CA GLN A 40 -6.39 18.88 1.36
C GLN A 40 -6.12 19.88 0.22
N ALA A 41 -4.90 20.40 0.14
CA ALA A 41 -4.50 21.34 -0.89
C ALA A 41 -4.55 20.75 -2.32
N ILE A 42 -4.37 19.43 -2.46
CA ILE A 42 -4.49 18.72 -3.75
C ILE A 42 -5.89 18.13 -4.00
N GLY A 43 -6.89 18.52 -3.21
CA GLY A 43 -8.31 18.30 -3.52
C GLY A 43 -9.02 17.15 -2.80
N PHE A 44 -8.40 16.53 -1.79
CA PHE A 44 -9.04 15.46 -0.99
C PHE A 44 -9.65 15.99 0.32
N ASP A 45 -10.78 15.42 0.77
CA ASP A 45 -11.32 15.65 2.13
C ASP A 45 -10.54 14.77 3.12
N ALA A 46 -9.29 15.19 3.39
CA ALA A 46 -8.38 14.44 4.23
C ALA A 46 -8.67 14.65 5.73
N ARG A 47 -8.93 13.55 6.44
CA ARG A 47 -9.23 13.49 7.88
C ARG A 47 -8.30 12.50 8.58
N LEU A 48 -8.13 12.67 9.89
CA LEU A 48 -7.35 11.77 10.73
C LEU A 48 -8.30 10.86 11.52
N ASP A 49 -8.08 9.55 11.46
CA ASP A 49 -8.71 8.62 12.40
C ASP A 49 -8.05 8.77 13.79
N ALA A 50 -8.81 8.49 14.86
CA ALA A 50 -8.31 8.59 16.23
C ALA A 50 -7.06 7.72 16.50
N SER A 51 -6.87 6.65 15.73
CA SER A 51 -5.71 5.75 15.83
C SER A 51 -4.37 6.44 15.70
N VAL A 52 -4.27 7.55 14.96
CA VAL A 52 -2.99 8.27 14.78
C VAL A 52 -2.44 8.86 16.09
N ARG A 53 -3.27 8.90 17.15
CA ARG A 53 -2.89 9.37 18.48
C ARG A 53 -2.65 8.24 19.48
N LEU A 54 -2.97 7.00 19.12
CA LEU A 54 -2.79 5.86 20.00
C LEU A 54 -1.33 5.48 20.10
N ARG A 55 -0.92 5.02 21.29
CA ARG A 55 0.43 4.56 21.54
C ARG A 55 0.41 3.41 22.52
N TYR A 56 1.06 2.32 22.12
CA TYR A 56 1.40 1.21 22.98
C TYR A 56 2.80 0.74 22.62
N GLN A 57 3.79 1.07 23.47
CA GLN A 57 5.20 0.85 23.17
C GLN A 57 5.60 1.47 21.82
N ARG A 58 5.97 0.66 20.83
CA ARG A 58 6.34 1.06 19.45
C ARG A 58 5.16 1.06 18.46
N PHE A 59 3.97 0.65 18.90
CA PHE A 59 2.80 0.45 18.05
C PHE A 59 1.78 1.59 18.22
N ALA A 60 0.98 1.83 17.17
CA ALA A 60 -0.14 2.79 17.19
C ALA A 60 -1.37 2.27 17.97
N GLY A 61 -1.16 1.90 19.24
CA GLY A 61 -2.15 1.22 20.10
C GLY A 61 -1.86 -0.26 20.31
N SER A 62 -2.61 -0.89 21.22
CA SER A 62 -2.55 -2.35 21.45
C SER A 62 -2.95 -3.14 20.20
N ASP A 63 -2.72 -4.46 20.20
CA ASP A 63 -3.11 -5.30 19.06
C ASP A 63 -4.63 -5.23 18.81
N GLU A 64 -5.43 -5.21 19.88
CA GLU A 64 -6.89 -5.06 19.83
C GLU A 64 -7.29 -3.70 19.26
N GLN A 65 -6.62 -2.61 19.68
CA GLN A 65 -6.93 -1.27 19.19
C GLN A 65 -6.56 -1.09 17.71
N ARG A 66 -5.44 -1.67 17.27
CA ARG A 66 -5.02 -1.62 15.85
C ARG A 66 -5.91 -2.47 14.98
N LEU A 67 -6.32 -3.65 15.45
CA LEU A 67 -7.31 -4.48 14.78
C LEU A 67 -8.66 -3.78 14.65
N ALA A 68 -9.17 -3.22 15.76
CA ALA A 68 -10.39 -2.44 15.77
C ALA A 68 -10.32 -1.21 14.85
N THR A 69 -9.13 -0.62 14.68
CA THR A 69 -8.90 0.47 13.74
C THR A 69 -9.09 0.02 12.30
N LEU A 70 -8.45 -1.09 11.87
CA LEU A 70 -8.64 -1.63 10.52
C LEU A 70 -10.13 -1.89 10.23
N HIS A 71 -10.82 -2.48 11.20
CA HIS A 71 -12.24 -2.81 11.12
C HIS A 71 -13.15 -1.58 11.10
N ARG A 72 -12.83 -0.53 11.87
CA ARG A 72 -13.55 0.74 11.86
C ARG A 72 -13.36 1.48 10.53
N VAL A 73 -12.15 1.52 10.00
CA VAL A 73 -11.84 2.14 8.70
C VAL A 73 -12.56 1.40 7.57
N ALA A 74 -12.59 0.07 7.61
CA ALA A 74 -13.35 -0.74 6.64
C ALA A 74 -14.85 -0.45 6.68
N ASP A 75 -15.44 -0.26 7.86
CA ASP A 75 -16.86 0.06 8.00
C ASP A 75 -17.19 1.48 7.54
N ALA A 76 -16.32 2.44 7.84
CA ALA A 76 -16.44 3.81 7.36
C ALA A 76 -16.35 3.89 5.84
N ALA A 77 -15.64 2.94 5.21
CA ALA A 77 -15.49 2.80 3.76
C ALA A 77 -15.20 4.13 3.05
N PRO A 78 -14.16 4.89 3.45
CA PRO A 78 -13.79 6.12 2.77
C PRO A 78 -13.40 5.82 1.31
N SER A 79 -13.36 6.83 0.45
CA SER A 79 -12.85 6.66 -0.91
C SER A 79 -11.38 6.21 -0.89
N ILE A 80 -10.61 6.71 0.07
CA ILE A 80 -9.20 6.38 0.29
C ILE A 80 -8.96 6.12 1.78
N ALA A 81 -8.45 4.94 2.11
CA ALA A 81 -7.91 4.60 3.42
C ALA A 81 -6.38 4.61 3.32
N MET A 82 -5.74 5.68 3.79
CA MET A 82 -4.29 5.89 3.67
C MET A 82 -3.58 5.54 4.98
N ALA A 83 -2.57 4.67 4.93
CA ALA A 83 -1.72 4.42 6.06
C ALA A 83 -0.91 5.69 6.42
N CYS A 84 -0.88 5.99 7.72
CA CYS A 84 -0.13 7.11 8.27
C CYS A 84 1.38 6.97 8.01
N ARG A 85 1.91 5.77 8.25
CA ARG A 85 3.32 5.39 8.12
C ARG A 85 3.44 3.86 8.10
N GLY A 86 4.63 3.37 7.74
CA GLY A 86 4.97 1.96 7.81
C GLY A 86 5.45 1.57 9.22
N GLY A 87 6.55 0.81 9.29
CA GLY A 87 7.19 0.41 10.55
C GLY A 87 7.08 -1.08 10.80
N TYR A 88 6.54 -1.47 11.95
CA TYR A 88 6.34 -2.88 12.29
C TYR A 88 5.09 -3.03 13.13
N GLY A 89 4.28 -4.03 12.79
CA GLY A 89 3.28 -4.56 13.69
C GLY A 89 2.05 -5.17 13.03
N LEU A 90 1.85 -5.02 11.72
CA LEU A 90 0.68 -5.60 11.04
C LEU A 90 0.71 -7.13 11.02
N THR A 91 1.90 -7.73 10.96
CA THR A 91 2.09 -9.19 11.03
C THR A 91 1.53 -9.82 12.30
N ARG A 92 1.47 -9.06 13.40
CA ARG A 92 0.86 -9.51 14.67
C ARG A 92 -0.66 -9.66 14.60
N LEU A 93 -1.30 -9.02 13.61
CA LEU A 93 -2.76 -8.88 13.56
C LEU A 93 -3.40 -9.85 12.56
N LEU A 94 -2.62 -10.49 11.70
CA LEU A 94 -3.12 -11.15 10.49
C LEU A 94 -4.19 -12.22 10.75
N ASP A 95 -4.04 -13.01 11.81
CA ASP A 95 -5.02 -14.03 12.19
C ASP A 95 -6.32 -13.44 12.77
N GLY A 96 -6.27 -12.22 13.32
CA GLY A 96 -7.43 -11.52 13.87
C GLY A 96 -8.22 -10.70 12.85
N ILE A 97 -7.67 -10.47 11.66
CA ILE A 97 -8.31 -9.62 10.65
C ILE A 97 -9.51 -10.34 10.02
N ASP A 98 -10.70 -9.75 10.15
CA ASP A 98 -11.84 -10.05 9.28
C ASP A 98 -11.57 -9.56 7.84
N TRP A 99 -10.94 -10.42 7.05
CA TRP A 99 -10.60 -10.13 5.65
C TRP A 99 -11.81 -9.81 4.79
N LYS A 100 -12.96 -10.46 5.05
CA LYS A 100 -14.20 -10.20 4.30
C LYS A 100 -14.72 -8.79 4.58
N ARG A 101 -14.57 -8.29 5.81
CA ARG A 101 -14.94 -6.92 6.17
C ARG A 101 -14.13 -5.89 5.41
N ILE A 102 -12.83 -6.08 5.31
CA ILE A 102 -11.98 -5.20 4.49
C ILE A 102 -12.35 -5.33 3.00
N ALA A 103 -12.53 -6.54 2.48
CA ALA A 103 -12.93 -6.74 1.08
C ALA A 103 -14.29 -6.09 0.74
N ARG A 104 -15.25 -6.06 1.67
CA ARG A 104 -16.51 -5.33 1.49
C ARG A 104 -16.30 -3.83 1.31
N SER A 105 -15.33 -3.22 2.00
CA SER A 105 -14.98 -1.81 1.77
C SER A 105 -14.37 -1.58 0.38
N VAL A 106 -13.50 -2.49 -0.07
CA VAL A 106 -12.92 -2.43 -1.43
C VAL A 106 -14.00 -2.54 -2.50
N ALA A 107 -14.98 -3.44 -2.32
CA ALA A 107 -16.13 -3.57 -3.22
C ALA A 107 -17.02 -2.32 -3.27
N LYS A 108 -17.02 -1.50 -2.20
CA LYS A 108 -17.69 -0.19 -2.16
C LYS A 108 -16.86 0.95 -2.79
N GLY A 109 -15.63 0.66 -3.21
CA GLY A 109 -14.72 1.64 -3.83
C GLY A 109 -13.62 2.15 -2.91
N THR A 110 -13.49 1.65 -1.67
CA THR A 110 -12.39 2.05 -0.78
C THR A 110 -11.05 1.57 -1.33
N ARG A 111 -10.15 2.51 -1.57
CA ARG A 111 -8.76 2.25 -1.95
C ARG A 111 -7.90 2.25 -0.69
N TRP A 112 -7.38 1.09 -0.30
CA TRP A 112 -6.42 0.96 0.80
C TRP A 112 -5.01 1.22 0.28
N VAL A 113 -4.37 2.31 0.75
CA VAL A 113 -3.12 2.84 0.22
C VAL A 113 -2.01 2.84 1.27
N GLY A 114 -0.82 2.37 0.87
CA GLY A 114 0.43 2.47 1.62
C GLY A 114 1.46 1.46 1.12
N PHE A 115 2.64 1.43 1.72
CA PHE A 115 3.73 0.51 1.37
C PHE A 115 4.48 0.06 2.65
N SER A 116 5.64 -0.61 2.50
CA SER A 116 6.40 -1.15 3.65
C SER A 116 5.59 -2.18 4.46
N ASP A 117 5.45 -2.05 5.78
CA ASP A 117 4.70 -2.98 6.66
C ASP A 117 3.25 -3.22 6.19
N LEU A 118 2.64 -2.25 5.47
CA LEU A 118 1.29 -2.41 4.90
C LEU A 118 1.22 -3.56 3.88
N THR A 119 2.34 -3.95 3.28
CA THR A 119 2.45 -5.14 2.43
C THR A 119 1.84 -6.37 3.10
N ALA A 120 1.96 -6.53 4.44
CA ALA A 120 1.33 -7.63 5.16
C ALA A 120 -0.20 -7.65 5.06
N LEU A 121 -0.83 -6.47 5.17
CA LEU A 121 -2.28 -6.33 5.00
C LEU A 121 -2.69 -6.57 3.54
N GLN A 122 -1.93 -6.00 2.60
CA GLN A 122 -2.19 -6.06 1.16
C GLN A 122 -2.13 -7.51 0.64
N MET A 123 -1.08 -8.23 1.01
CA MET A 123 -0.90 -9.63 0.67
C MET A 123 -1.92 -10.53 1.38
N GLY A 124 -2.18 -10.29 2.66
CA GLY A 124 -3.23 -11.00 3.38
C GLY A 124 -4.60 -10.84 2.71
N LEU A 125 -4.98 -9.61 2.36
CA LEU A 125 -6.27 -9.37 1.71
C LEU A 125 -6.37 -10.08 0.35
N LEU A 126 -5.31 -10.02 -0.45
CA LEU A 126 -5.23 -10.72 -1.73
C LEU A 126 -5.34 -12.24 -1.53
N ALA A 127 -4.61 -12.81 -0.57
CA ALA A 127 -4.60 -14.24 -0.29
C ALA A 127 -5.97 -14.78 0.15
N HIS A 128 -6.67 -14.01 1.00
CA HIS A 128 -7.94 -14.44 1.61
C HIS A 128 -9.17 -14.13 0.78
N THR A 129 -9.12 -13.12 -0.09
CA THR A 129 -10.33 -12.61 -0.76
C THR A 129 -10.16 -12.29 -2.25
N GLY A 130 -8.93 -12.23 -2.75
CA GLY A 130 -8.66 -11.74 -4.11
C GLY A 130 -8.85 -10.23 -4.29
N ALA A 131 -9.25 -9.49 -3.26
CA ALA A 131 -9.46 -8.05 -3.34
C ALA A 131 -8.13 -7.29 -3.47
N MET A 132 -8.16 -6.22 -4.27
CA MET A 132 -6.98 -5.43 -4.60
C MET A 132 -6.80 -4.27 -3.61
N THR A 133 -5.54 -3.90 -3.41
CA THR A 133 -5.09 -2.73 -2.63
C THR A 133 -4.08 -1.95 -3.45
N TRP A 134 -3.65 -0.81 -2.95
CA TRP A 134 -2.74 0.10 -3.65
C TRP A 134 -1.41 0.21 -2.89
N ALA A 135 -0.36 -0.37 -3.46
CA ALA A 135 1.01 -0.07 -3.06
C ALA A 135 1.33 1.36 -3.53
N GLY A 136 1.37 2.31 -2.60
CA GLY A 136 1.44 3.74 -2.91
C GLY A 136 1.79 4.57 -1.69
N PRO A 137 1.86 5.90 -1.81
CA PRO A 137 2.42 6.78 -0.78
C PRO A 137 1.66 6.71 0.54
N MET A 138 2.40 6.97 1.62
CA MET A 138 1.88 7.09 2.98
C MET A 138 1.83 8.54 3.43
N ALA A 139 0.97 8.84 4.39
CA ALA A 139 0.73 10.22 4.79
C ALA A 139 2.00 10.91 5.30
N CYS A 140 2.69 10.33 6.28
CA CYS A 140 3.83 11.00 6.93
C CYS A 140 5.14 10.85 6.16
N ASP A 141 5.35 9.70 5.52
CA ASP A 141 6.60 9.38 4.87
C ASP A 141 6.72 10.01 3.48
N ASP A 142 5.61 10.41 2.85
CA ASP A 142 5.61 11.14 1.58
C ASP A 142 5.03 12.56 1.75
N PHE A 143 3.75 12.66 2.09
CA PHE A 143 3.07 13.96 2.18
C PHE A 143 3.49 14.77 3.41
N GLY A 144 4.07 14.16 4.43
CA GLY A 144 4.47 14.79 5.70
C GLY A 144 5.92 15.30 5.75
N ARG A 145 6.74 15.02 4.73
CA ARG A 145 8.15 15.40 4.67
C ARG A 145 8.35 16.92 4.74
N THR A 146 9.33 17.38 5.50
CA THR A 146 9.72 18.80 5.52
C THR A 146 10.31 19.20 4.17
N VAL A 147 10.38 20.50 3.88
CA VAL A 147 11.05 21.00 2.67
C VAL A 147 12.51 20.58 2.66
N ASP A 148 13.20 20.69 3.80
CA ASP A 148 14.61 20.26 3.94
C ASP A 148 14.80 18.76 3.75
N ALA A 149 13.77 17.96 4.06
CA ALA A 149 13.76 16.53 3.80
C ALA A 149 13.27 16.20 2.39
N GLY A 150 13.29 17.13 1.43
CA GLY A 150 12.92 16.90 0.02
C GLY A 150 11.45 17.14 -0.33
N GLY A 151 10.60 17.52 0.63
CA GLY A 151 9.19 17.82 0.39
C GLY A 151 8.39 16.62 -0.15
N VAL A 152 7.31 16.91 -0.87
CA VAL A 152 6.54 15.89 -1.59
C VAL A 152 7.12 15.79 -2.99
N ASP A 153 7.53 14.59 -3.39
CA ASP A 153 7.97 14.34 -4.77
C ASP A 153 6.80 14.57 -5.75
N ASP A 154 7.05 15.36 -6.79
CA ASP A 154 6.02 15.77 -7.75
C ASP A 154 5.46 14.58 -8.53
N VAL A 155 6.32 13.63 -8.92
CA VAL A 155 5.89 12.40 -9.63
C VAL A 155 4.99 11.55 -8.75
N THR A 156 5.35 11.38 -7.48
CA THR A 156 4.55 10.67 -6.48
C THR A 156 3.20 11.33 -6.27
N ARG A 157 3.16 12.66 -6.12
CA ARG A 157 1.92 13.43 -6.00
C ARG A 157 1.03 13.22 -7.23
N ASP A 158 1.57 13.44 -8.42
CA ASP A 158 0.78 13.46 -9.65
C ASP A 158 0.26 12.06 -10.00
N CYS A 159 1.11 11.03 -9.90
CA CYS A 159 0.68 9.63 -10.03
C CYS A 159 -0.40 9.25 -9.00
N PHE A 160 -0.27 9.70 -7.75
CA PHE A 160 -1.28 9.43 -6.72
C PHE A 160 -2.62 10.10 -7.06
N VAL A 161 -2.61 11.38 -7.45
CA VAL A 161 -3.83 12.10 -7.83
C VAL A 161 -4.50 11.44 -9.02
N GLU A 162 -3.76 11.11 -10.09
CA GLU A 162 -4.31 10.44 -11.26
C GLU A 162 -4.88 9.06 -10.90
N ALA A 163 -4.18 8.28 -10.05
CA ALA A 163 -4.63 6.97 -9.61
C ALA A 163 -5.94 7.05 -8.82
N MET A 164 -6.03 7.99 -7.88
CA MET A 164 -7.17 8.13 -6.99
C MET A 164 -8.39 8.79 -7.66
N THR A 165 -8.17 9.57 -8.71
CA THR A 165 -9.25 10.16 -9.55
C THR A 165 -9.61 9.30 -10.77
N GLY A 166 -8.95 8.15 -10.94
CA GLY A 166 -9.23 7.21 -12.03
C GLY A 166 -8.74 7.66 -13.41
N GLN A 167 -7.83 8.64 -13.45
CA GLN A 167 -7.21 9.14 -14.68
C GLN A 167 -5.90 8.40 -15.03
N LEU A 168 -5.32 7.65 -14.10
CA LEU A 168 -4.08 6.91 -14.35
C LEU A 168 -4.34 5.72 -15.28
N HIS A 169 -3.88 5.82 -16.53
CA HIS A 169 -4.02 4.78 -17.55
C HIS A 169 -2.77 3.90 -17.69
N ALA A 170 -1.59 4.48 -17.55
CA ALA A 170 -0.32 3.78 -17.69
C ALA A 170 0.77 4.49 -16.89
N VAL A 171 1.75 3.72 -16.40
CA VAL A 171 2.97 4.23 -15.79
C VAL A 171 4.14 3.77 -16.64
N GLY A 172 5.01 4.70 -17.03
CA GLY A 172 6.25 4.42 -17.75
C GLY A 172 7.45 4.76 -16.87
N TYR A 173 8.51 3.96 -16.98
CA TYR A 173 9.78 4.18 -16.30
C TYR A 173 10.93 3.75 -17.22
N ARG A 174 12.13 4.22 -16.91
CA ARG A 174 13.35 3.82 -17.62
C ARG A 174 13.91 2.56 -16.98
N THR A 175 14.44 1.67 -17.80
CA THR A 175 15.19 0.49 -17.36
C THR A 175 16.61 0.57 -17.89
N GLU A 176 17.51 -0.22 -17.30
CA GLU A 176 18.83 -0.46 -17.88
C GLU A 176 18.71 -1.15 -19.25
N ALA A 177 19.76 -1.06 -20.06
CA ALA A 177 19.82 -1.72 -21.36
C ALA A 177 19.70 -3.25 -21.21
N GLY A 178 18.97 -3.89 -22.12
CA GLY A 178 18.75 -5.35 -22.11
C GLY A 178 17.50 -5.81 -21.34
N HIS A 179 16.72 -4.89 -20.78
CA HIS A 179 15.40 -5.17 -20.20
C HIS A 179 14.23 -4.81 -21.14
N ASP A 180 14.52 -4.55 -22.42
CA ASP A 180 13.55 -4.29 -23.47
C ASP A 180 12.96 -5.58 -24.08
N GLY A 181 11.86 -5.44 -24.82
CA GLY A 181 11.25 -6.55 -25.58
C GLY A 181 10.41 -7.55 -24.79
N LEU A 182 10.28 -7.41 -23.47
CA LEU A 182 9.38 -8.25 -22.67
C LEU A 182 7.92 -7.77 -22.79
N HIS A 183 7.04 -8.63 -23.32
CA HIS A 183 5.60 -8.44 -23.26
C HIS A 183 4.97 -9.50 -22.36
N ALA A 184 4.50 -9.08 -21.18
CA ALA A 184 3.85 -9.95 -20.21
C ALA A 184 2.56 -9.31 -19.68
N LYS A 185 1.56 -10.15 -19.39
CA LYS A 185 0.32 -9.75 -18.73
C LYS A 185 0.01 -10.73 -17.63
N GLY A 186 -0.31 -10.21 -16.45
CA GLY A 186 -0.65 -10.98 -15.27
C GLY A 186 -1.12 -10.06 -14.15
N VAL A 187 -1.55 -10.65 -13.03
CA VAL A 187 -1.82 -9.88 -11.82
C VAL A 187 -0.51 -9.25 -11.35
N LEU A 188 -0.49 -7.93 -11.19
CA LEU A 188 0.60 -7.23 -10.51
C LEU A 188 0.40 -7.42 -9.01
N TRP A 189 1.38 -8.01 -8.33
CA TRP A 189 1.32 -8.30 -6.90
C TRP A 189 2.70 -8.22 -6.28
N GLY A 190 2.78 -8.16 -4.95
CA GLY A 190 4.04 -8.02 -4.22
C GLY A 190 4.07 -6.76 -3.36
N GLY A 191 5.24 -6.14 -3.22
CA GLY A 191 5.46 -5.00 -2.33
C GLY A 191 6.83 -5.08 -1.67
N ASN A 192 6.92 -4.74 -0.38
CA ASN A 192 8.17 -4.82 0.36
C ASN A 192 8.69 -6.26 0.44
N LEU A 193 9.96 -6.47 0.05
CA LEU A 193 10.56 -7.80 -0.09
C LEU A 193 10.66 -8.56 1.24
N ALA A 194 11.13 -7.91 2.30
CA ALA A 194 11.22 -8.50 3.63
C ALA A 194 9.83 -8.89 4.15
N MET A 195 8.83 -8.02 3.95
CA MET A 195 7.45 -8.34 4.32
C MET A 195 6.90 -9.52 3.52
N LEU A 196 7.13 -9.60 2.21
CA LEU A 196 6.74 -10.76 1.40
C LEU A 196 7.36 -12.06 1.93
N CYS A 197 8.66 -12.06 2.20
CA CYS A 197 9.35 -13.21 2.77
C CYS A 197 8.80 -13.59 4.15
N SER A 198 8.41 -12.61 4.99
CA SER A 198 7.85 -12.87 6.32
C SER A 198 6.53 -13.64 6.30
N LEU A 199 5.78 -13.54 5.19
CA LEU A 199 4.50 -14.25 5.03
C LEU A 199 4.67 -15.64 4.41
N LEU A 200 5.82 -15.95 3.83
CA LEU A 200 6.03 -17.17 3.08
C LEU A 200 5.81 -18.41 3.97
N GLY A 201 4.91 -19.29 3.54
CA GLY A 201 4.51 -20.47 4.33
C GLY A 201 3.33 -20.24 5.29
N THR A 202 2.83 -19.00 5.42
CA THR A 202 1.63 -18.68 6.20
C THR A 202 0.36 -18.71 5.33
N PRO A 203 -0.85 -18.76 5.93
CA PRO A 203 -2.11 -18.59 5.21
C PRO A 203 -2.28 -17.22 4.53
N HIS A 204 -1.48 -16.22 4.89
CA HIS A 204 -1.58 -14.85 4.39
C HIS A 204 -0.72 -14.60 3.14
N PHE A 205 -0.05 -15.62 2.61
CA PHE A 205 0.74 -15.53 1.38
C PHE A 205 -0.12 -15.82 0.14
N PRO A 206 -0.25 -14.88 -0.83
CA PRO A 206 -1.01 -15.10 -2.05
C PRO A 206 -0.45 -16.22 -2.92
N ARG A 207 -1.32 -17.06 -3.49
CA ARG A 207 -0.95 -18.12 -4.43
C ARG A 207 -1.13 -17.66 -5.89
N VAL A 208 -0.41 -16.62 -6.29
CA VAL A 208 -0.51 -16.04 -7.64
C VAL A 208 0.35 -16.81 -8.64
N LYS A 209 -0.29 -17.32 -9.71
CA LYS A 209 0.36 -17.98 -10.85
C LYS A 209 0.24 -17.13 -12.09
N GLY A 210 1.32 -17.04 -12.87
CA GLY A 210 1.38 -16.21 -14.07
C GLY A 210 1.28 -14.71 -13.80
N GLY A 211 1.65 -14.27 -12.59
CA GLY A 211 1.64 -12.86 -12.21
C GLY A 211 2.88 -12.10 -12.68
N ILE A 212 2.88 -10.81 -12.37
CA ILE A 212 4.05 -9.94 -12.41
C ILE A 212 4.36 -9.63 -10.95
N LEU A 213 5.44 -10.18 -10.42
CA LEU A 213 5.84 -9.96 -9.03
C LEU A 213 6.63 -8.65 -8.94
N PHE A 214 6.14 -7.71 -8.15
CA PHE A 214 6.81 -6.45 -7.81
C PHE A 214 7.50 -6.58 -6.45
N VAL A 215 8.77 -6.17 -6.38
CA VAL A 215 9.52 -6.13 -5.12
C VAL A 215 10.26 -4.81 -4.97
N GLU A 216 10.18 -4.21 -3.79
CA GLU A 216 10.98 -3.05 -3.35
C GLU A 216 11.55 -3.32 -1.97
N GLU A 217 12.63 -2.62 -1.60
CA GLU A 217 13.22 -2.74 -0.26
C GLU A 217 13.93 -1.46 0.18
N VAL A 218 14.08 -1.28 1.50
CA VAL A 218 14.77 -0.13 2.08
C VAL A 218 15.61 -0.52 3.29
N ASN A 219 16.78 0.08 3.43
CA ASN A 219 17.75 -0.09 4.52
C ASN A 219 18.22 -1.55 4.72
N GLU A 220 18.26 -2.34 3.65
CA GLU A 220 18.75 -3.71 3.69
C GLU A 220 20.04 -3.88 2.90
N HIS A 221 21.08 -4.36 3.57
CA HIS A 221 22.36 -4.64 2.92
C HIS A 221 22.15 -5.64 1.75
N PRO A 222 22.84 -5.51 0.60
CA PRO A 222 22.66 -6.35 -0.59
C PRO A 222 22.54 -7.87 -0.34
N TYR A 223 23.37 -8.46 0.53
CA TYR A 223 23.25 -9.89 0.86
C TYR A 223 21.88 -10.30 1.44
N ARG A 224 21.17 -9.39 2.13
CA ARG A 224 19.83 -9.67 2.68
C ARG A 224 18.78 -9.66 1.60
N VAL A 225 18.89 -8.73 0.64
CA VAL A 225 18.08 -8.71 -0.58
C VAL A 225 18.29 -10.01 -1.36
N GLU A 226 19.54 -10.39 -1.61
CA GLU A 226 19.87 -11.66 -2.28
C GLU A 226 19.26 -12.86 -1.54
N ARG A 227 19.41 -12.93 -0.22
CA ARG A 227 18.85 -14.01 0.60
C ARG A 227 17.32 -14.10 0.49
N CYS A 228 16.63 -12.97 0.49
CA CYS A 228 15.17 -12.95 0.31
C CYS A 228 14.76 -13.41 -1.10
N LEU A 229 15.46 -12.96 -2.14
CA LEU A 229 15.21 -13.40 -3.52
C LEU A 229 15.48 -14.90 -3.70
N LEU A 230 16.56 -15.42 -3.11
CA LEU A 230 16.88 -16.85 -3.10
C LEU A 230 15.80 -17.65 -2.36
N GLN A 231 15.27 -17.14 -1.25
CA GLN A 231 14.17 -17.79 -0.54
C GLN A 231 12.91 -17.89 -1.42
N LEU A 232 12.52 -16.80 -2.11
CA LEU A 232 11.40 -16.82 -3.06
C LEU A 232 11.66 -17.75 -4.25
N HIS A 233 12.91 -17.85 -4.72
CA HIS A 233 13.32 -18.77 -5.77
C HIS A 233 13.17 -20.23 -5.33
N GLN A 234 13.77 -20.58 -4.19
CA GLN A 234 13.79 -21.94 -3.63
C GLN A 234 12.39 -22.42 -3.24
N ALA A 235 11.53 -21.54 -2.73
CA ALA A 235 10.12 -21.83 -2.49
C ALA A 235 9.28 -21.95 -3.78
N GLY A 236 9.87 -21.70 -4.95
CA GLY A 236 9.21 -21.82 -6.25
C GLY A 236 8.24 -20.68 -6.59
N VAL A 237 8.27 -19.58 -5.84
CA VAL A 237 7.43 -18.40 -6.09
C VAL A 237 7.83 -17.75 -7.42
N LEU A 238 9.12 -17.49 -7.61
CA LEU A 238 9.63 -16.81 -8.82
C LEU A 238 9.35 -17.62 -10.09
N ARG A 239 9.49 -18.95 -10.03
CA ARG A 239 9.22 -19.86 -11.17
C ARG A 239 7.78 -19.83 -11.67
N GLN A 240 6.84 -19.33 -10.85
CA GLN A 240 5.43 -19.23 -11.22
C GLN A 240 5.08 -17.88 -11.87
N GLN A 241 6.01 -16.93 -11.95
CA GLN A 241 5.74 -15.58 -12.43
C GLN A 241 6.16 -15.40 -13.90
N LYS A 242 5.53 -14.45 -14.58
CA LYS A 242 5.88 -14.05 -15.95
C LYS A 242 7.00 -13.02 -16.00
N ALA A 243 7.07 -12.18 -14.97
CA ALA A 243 8.08 -11.15 -14.83
C ALA A 243 8.31 -10.86 -13.35
N LEU A 244 9.52 -10.40 -13.04
CA LEU A 244 9.89 -9.79 -11.77
C LEU A 244 10.18 -8.31 -12.04
N LEU A 245 9.42 -7.43 -11.42
CA LEU A 245 9.61 -5.99 -11.47
C LEU A 245 10.32 -5.55 -10.19
N PHE A 246 11.55 -5.10 -10.33
CA PHE A 246 12.31 -4.50 -9.23
C PHE A 246 12.00 -3.01 -9.14
N GLY A 247 11.48 -2.60 -8.00
CA GLY A 247 11.39 -1.21 -7.58
C GLY A 247 12.69 -0.72 -6.95
N SER A 248 12.58 0.34 -6.17
CA SER A 248 13.71 0.91 -5.45
C SER A 248 14.26 -0.07 -4.41
N VAL A 249 15.59 -0.18 -4.34
CA VAL A 249 16.33 -0.84 -3.26
C VAL A 249 17.32 0.19 -2.74
N THR A 250 16.97 0.85 -1.64
CA THR A 250 17.72 2.01 -1.09
C THR A 250 18.33 1.70 0.27
N ASP A 251 19.42 2.40 0.58
CA ASP A 251 20.10 2.38 1.88
C ASP A 251 19.49 3.34 2.91
#